data_AF-A0A954TLP5-F1
#
_entry.id   AF-A0A954TLP5-F1
#
_cell.length_a   1.000
_cell.length_b   1.000
_cell.length_c   1.000
_cell.angle_alpha   90.00
_cell.angle_beta   90.00
_cell.angle_gamma   90.00
#
_symmetry.space_group_name_H-M   'P 1'
#
loop_
_entity.id
_entity.type
_entity.pdbx_description
1 polymer ?
#
loop_
_entity_poly.entity_id
_entity_poly.type
_entity_poly.pdbx_seq_one_letter_code
_entity_poly.pdbx_strand_id
1 'polypeptide(L)'
;MNADKNSPSRSLPVLQDVSRRATIKAGAATLGAAAFVAAVSPLRKMAEKTTAAEFMQQHYQELSDDDKRDVLARLEAETQEKYGAEVTIGDDRPTPNTKFVYAINLSVCNGNGKCVEACHKENNHDRATNQSYIR
;
A
#
# COMPACT_ATOMS: atom_id res chain seq x y z
N MET A 1 83.28 23.08 -16.21
CA MET A 1 81.81 23.25 -16.09
C MET A 1 81.16 22.26 -17.02
N ASN A 2 80.56 21.20 -16.48
CA ASN A 2 79.54 20.36 -17.13
C ASN A 2 79.05 19.40 -16.04
N ALA A 3 77.84 19.61 -15.55
CA ALA A 3 77.16 18.68 -14.66
C ALA A 3 75.89 18.19 -15.36
N ASP A 4 75.82 16.87 -15.37
CA ASP A 4 74.98 15.98 -16.16
C ASP A 4 73.47 16.14 -15.92
N LYS A 5 72.68 15.97 -16.98
CA LYS A 5 71.22 15.92 -16.96
C LYS A 5 70.78 14.46 -17.05
N ASN A 6 70.53 13.81 -15.91
CA ASN A 6 69.64 12.65 -15.91
C ASN A 6 69.16 12.29 -14.51
N SER A 7 67.86 12.46 -14.25
CA SER A 7 67.21 11.85 -13.08
C SER A 7 65.84 11.32 -13.50
N PRO A 8 65.52 10.03 -13.26
CA PRO A 8 64.31 9.42 -13.77
C PRO A 8 63.10 9.86 -12.94
N SER A 9 62.06 10.37 -13.60
CA SER A 9 60.79 10.70 -12.95
C SER A 9 60.10 9.42 -12.46
N ARG A 10 60.15 9.16 -11.15
CA ARG A 10 59.31 8.14 -10.52
C ARG A 10 57.87 8.66 -10.46
N SER A 11 57.03 8.26 -11.41
CA SER A 11 55.58 8.43 -11.31
C SER A 11 55.05 7.45 -10.26
N LEU A 12 54.50 7.97 -9.16
CA LEU A 12 53.72 7.18 -8.21
C LEU A 12 52.48 6.62 -8.94
N PRO A 13 52.03 5.40 -8.58
CA PRO A 13 50.85 4.81 -9.20
C PRO A 13 49.68 5.76 -9.01
N VAL A 14 49.07 6.18 -10.12
CA VAL A 14 47.88 7.02 -10.16
C VAL A 14 46.83 6.34 -9.28
N LEU A 15 46.64 6.85 -8.06
CA LEU A 15 45.38 6.71 -7.34
C LEU A 15 44.33 7.23 -8.32
N GLN A 16 43.52 6.33 -8.85
CA GLN A 16 42.44 6.66 -9.78
C GLN A 16 41.69 7.86 -9.22
N ASP A 17 41.65 8.93 -10.00
CA ASP A 17 41.04 10.19 -9.60
C ASP A 17 39.54 9.95 -9.39
N VAL A 18 39.14 9.70 -8.15
CA VAL A 18 37.75 9.39 -7.83
C VAL A 18 36.95 10.65 -8.08
N SER A 19 36.25 10.69 -9.22
CA SER A 19 35.52 11.89 -9.62
C SER A 19 34.54 12.31 -8.52
N ARG A 20 34.39 13.62 -8.30
CA ARG A 20 33.41 14.19 -7.34
C ARG A 20 32.01 13.60 -7.52
N ARG A 21 31.62 13.27 -8.76
CA ARG A 21 30.36 12.59 -9.09
C ARG A 21 30.28 11.18 -8.50
N ALA A 22 31.37 10.41 -8.56
CA ALA A 22 31.45 9.08 -7.97
C ALA A 22 31.32 9.16 -6.43
N THR A 23 31.97 10.13 -5.80
CA THR A 23 31.85 10.37 -4.36
C THR A 23 30.42 10.75 -3.95
N ILE A 24 29.76 11.64 -4.69
CA ILE A 24 28.36 12.03 -4.43
C ILE A 24 27.40 10.85 -4.62
N LYS A 25 27.58 10.06 -5.70
CA LYS A 25 26.75 8.87 -5.94
C LYS A 25 26.94 7.82 -4.85
N ALA A 26 28.18 7.57 -4.44
CA ALA A 26 28.48 6.63 -3.37
C ALA A 26 27.90 7.11 -2.03
N GLY A 27 28.08 8.39 -1.68
CA GLY A 27 27.53 8.99 -0.47
C GLY A 27 25.99 9.01 -0.44
N ALA A 28 25.35 9.33 -1.56
CA ALA A 28 23.89 9.29 -1.66
C ALA A 28 23.34 7.86 -1.58
N ALA A 29 24.02 6.89 -2.19
CA ALA A 29 23.62 5.49 -2.11
C ALA A 29 23.74 4.93 -0.69
N THR A 30 24.83 5.22 0.04
CA THR A 30 25.02 4.75 1.41
C THR A 30 24.10 5.45 2.40
N LEU A 31 23.96 6.77 2.33
CA LEU A 31 23.01 7.51 3.18
C LEU A 31 21.57 7.13 2.89
N GLY A 32 21.21 6.95 1.61
CA GLY A 32 19.89 6.49 1.18
C GLY A 32 19.57 5.09 1.71
N ALA A 33 20.52 4.14 1.62
CA ALA A 33 20.37 2.81 2.17
C ALA A 33 20.22 2.83 3.70
N ALA A 34 21.02 3.62 4.40
CA ALA A 34 20.94 3.77 5.86
C ALA A 34 19.60 4.38 6.30
N ALA A 35 19.13 5.44 5.62
CA ALA A 35 17.84 6.05 5.89
C ALA A 35 16.68 5.09 5.64
N PHE A 36 16.75 4.31 4.54
CA PHE A 36 15.75 3.28 4.25
C PHE A 36 15.73 2.19 5.33
N VAL A 37 16.88 1.66 5.73
CA VAL A 37 17.00 0.67 6.81
C VAL A 37 16.43 1.20 8.13
N ALA A 38 16.72 2.46 8.47
CA ALA A 38 16.18 3.09 9.67
C ALA A 38 14.65 3.24 9.59
N ALA A 39 14.12 3.68 8.45
CA ALA A 39 12.69 3.86 8.23
C ALA A 39 11.90 2.53 8.30
N VAL A 40 12.48 1.42 7.82
CA VAL A 40 11.84 0.09 7.88
C VAL A 40 12.16 -0.70 9.15
N SER A 41 13.05 -0.19 10.01
CA SER A 41 13.44 -0.86 11.26
C SER A 41 12.28 -1.16 12.21
N PRO A 42 11.23 -0.30 12.35
CA PRO A 42 10.06 -0.63 13.17
C PRO A 42 9.32 -1.85 12.61
N LEU A 43 9.20 -1.96 11.29
CA LEU A 43 8.53 -3.10 10.63
C LEU A 43 9.28 -4.42 10.85
N ARG A 44 10.62 -4.44 10.83
CA ARG A 44 11.40 -5.65 11.16
C ARG A 44 11.19 -6.09 12.61
N LYS A 45 11.23 -5.16 13.56
CA LYS A 45 11.00 -5.46 14.98
C LYS A 45 9.57 -5.95 15.25
N MET A 46 8.61 -5.48 14.46
CA MET A 46 7.23 -5.96 14.52
C MET A 46 7.08 -7.36 13.89
N ALA A 47 7.79 -7.64 12.79
CA ALA A 47 7.79 -8.96 12.14
C ALA A 47 8.37 -10.08 13.02
N GLU A 48 9.21 -9.76 14.01
CA GLU A 48 9.70 -10.73 15.01
C GLU A 48 8.62 -11.15 16.02
N LYS A 49 7.58 -10.34 16.19
CA LYS A 49 6.54 -10.54 17.22
C LYS A 49 5.21 -11.01 16.66
N THR A 50 4.95 -10.75 15.39
CA THR A 50 3.67 -11.04 14.74
C THR A 50 3.86 -11.17 13.24
N THR A 51 3.05 -12.00 12.60
CA THR A 51 3.00 -12.08 11.14
C THR A 51 2.38 -10.81 10.56
N ALA A 52 2.64 -10.52 9.29
CA ALA A 52 1.98 -9.39 8.61
C ALA A 52 0.45 -9.51 8.65
N ALA A 53 -0.09 -10.73 8.59
CA ALA A 53 -1.53 -10.98 8.68
C ALA A 53 -2.09 -10.65 10.06
N GLU A 54 -1.45 -11.10 11.13
CA GLU A 54 -1.84 -10.82 12.51
C GLU A 54 -1.71 -9.33 12.85
N PHE A 55 -0.68 -8.65 12.36
CA PHE A 55 -0.54 -7.20 12.49
C PHE A 55 -1.72 -6.46 11.85
N MET A 56 -2.08 -6.81 10.61
CA MET A 56 -3.22 -6.19 9.93
C MET A 56 -4.54 -6.48 10.67
N GLN A 57 -4.68 -7.66 11.28
CA GLN A 57 -5.84 -7.99 12.10
C GLN A 57 -6.02 -7.08 13.32
N GLN A 58 -4.92 -6.63 13.94
CA GLN A 58 -4.95 -5.70 15.08
C GLN A 58 -5.44 -4.29 14.72
N HIS A 59 -5.50 -3.96 13.42
CA HIS A 59 -5.87 -2.64 12.92
C HIS A 59 -7.29 -2.59 12.33
N TYR A 60 -8.07 -3.67 12.41
CA TYR A 60 -9.50 -3.57 12.17
C TYR A 60 -10.17 -2.88 13.35
N GLN A 61 -10.80 -1.73 13.09
CA GLN A 61 -11.62 -1.02 14.06
C GLN A 61 -13.05 -0.95 13.55
N GLU A 62 -13.99 -1.26 14.42
CA GLU A 62 -15.39 -0.95 14.19
C GLU A 62 -15.59 0.55 14.43
N LEU A 63 -16.11 1.25 13.43
CA LEU A 63 -16.40 2.68 13.54
C LEU A 63 -17.54 2.90 14.52
N SER A 64 -17.33 3.80 15.49
CA SER A 64 -18.40 4.27 16.35
C SER A 64 -19.43 5.10 15.55
N ASP A 65 -20.58 5.38 16.17
CA ASP A 65 -21.59 6.25 15.55
C ASP A 65 -21.06 7.68 15.32
N ASP A 66 -20.17 8.16 16.18
CA ASP A 66 -19.48 9.44 16.01
C ASP A 66 -18.48 9.39 14.85
N ASP A 67 -17.66 8.35 14.76
CA ASP A 67 -16.69 8.20 13.67
C ASP A 67 -17.39 8.15 12.31
N LYS A 68 -18.53 7.43 12.23
CA LYS A 68 -19.33 7.37 11.00
C LYS A 68 -19.87 8.75 10.64
N ARG A 69 -20.42 9.50 11.59
CA ARG A 69 -20.92 10.86 11.34
C ARG A 69 -19.83 11.78 10.81
N ASP A 70 -18.63 11.74 11.40
CA ASP A 70 -17.51 12.57 10.96
C ASP A 70 -17.06 12.20 9.54
N VAL A 71 -17.02 10.90 9.22
CA VAL A 71 -16.72 10.42 7.87
C VAL A 71 -17.78 10.87 6.87
N LEU A 72 -19.07 10.72 7.20
CA LEU A 72 -20.17 11.11 6.31
C LEU A 72 -20.15 12.61 6.01
N ALA A 73 -20.01 13.45 7.04
CA ALA A 73 -19.93 14.90 6.89
C ALA A 73 -18.74 15.33 6.01
N ARG A 74 -17.58 14.68 6.18
CA ARG A 74 -16.42 14.91 5.33
C ARG A 74 -16.70 14.55 3.87
N LEU A 75 -17.34 13.41 3.61
CA LEU A 75 -17.65 12.95 2.25
C LEU A 75 -18.68 13.85 1.56
N GLU A 76 -19.68 14.34 2.28
CA GLU A 76 -20.65 15.32 1.76
C GLU A 76 -19.94 16.63 1.36
N ALA A 77 -19.06 17.14 2.22
CA ALA A 77 -18.26 18.33 1.93
C ALA A 77 -17.32 18.15 0.72
N GLU A 78 -16.62 17.01 0.63
CA GLU A 78 -15.77 16.66 -0.52
C GLU A 78 -16.59 16.57 -1.82
N THR A 79 -17.81 16.05 -1.74
CA THR A 79 -18.72 15.95 -2.90
C THR A 79 -19.15 17.33 -3.36
N GLN A 80 -19.51 18.21 -2.43
CA GLN A 80 -19.84 19.60 -2.74
C GLN A 80 -18.64 20.34 -3.35
N GLU A 81 -17.44 20.20 -2.79
CA GLU A 81 -16.23 20.84 -3.31
C GLU A 81 -15.91 20.37 -4.73
N LYS A 82 -15.96 19.06 -4.96
CA LYS A 82 -15.49 18.45 -6.21
C LYS A 82 -16.51 18.51 -7.34
N TYR A 83 -17.80 18.42 -7.02
CA TYR A 83 -18.87 18.28 -8.00
C TYR A 83 -19.91 19.40 -7.94
N GLY A 84 -19.86 20.28 -6.93
CA GLY A 84 -20.87 21.32 -6.73
C GLY A 84 -22.26 20.79 -6.38
N ALA A 85 -22.35 19.53 -5.96
CA ALA A 85 -23.60 18.84 -5.66
C ALA A 85 -23.79 18.70 -4.16
N GLU A 86 -24.89 19.26 -3.66
CA GLU A 86 -25.32 19.09 -2.28
C GLU A 86 -26.02 17.73 -2.16
N VAL A 87 -25.45 16.85 -1.34
CA VAL A 87 -25.91 15.47 -1.17
C VAL A 87 -26.09 15.17 0.31
N THR A 88 -26.97 14.22 0.62
CA THR A 88 -27.14 13.66 1.96
C THR A 88 -26.81 12.17 1.90
N ILE A 89 -25.89 11.71 2.75
CA ILE A 89 -25.45 10.33 2.81
C ILE A 89 -26.02 9.68 4.09
N GLY A 90 -26.81 8.63 3.92
CA GLY A 90 -27.37 7.84 5.02
C GLY A 90 -26.51 6.63 5.41
N ASP A 91 -26.63 6.19 6.68
CA ASP A 91 -26.09 4.92 7.20
C ASP A 91 -27.24 3.94 7.45
N ASP A 92 -27.85 3.43 6.36
CA ASP A 92 -28.96 2.49 6.43
C ASP A 92 -28.51 1.16 7.03
N ARG A 93 -29.03 0.84 8.22
CA ARG A 93 -28.70 -0.39 8.93
C ARG A 93 -29.42 -1.60 8.31
N PRO A 94 -28.83 -2.81 8.39
CA PRO A 94 -29.52 -4.02 7.98
C PRO A 94 -30.86 -4.21 8.72
N THR A 95 -31.82 -4.82 8.02
CA THR A 95 -33.04 -5.30 8.65
C THR A 95 -32.68 -6.28 9.78
N PRO A 96 -33.38 -6.24 10.93
CA PRO A 96 -33.13 -7.19 12.02
C PRO A 96 -33.11 -8.63 11.53
N ASN A 97 -32.15 -9.42 12.03
CA ASN A 97 -31.87 -10.81 11.63
C ASN A 97 -31.28 -11.02 10.22
N THR A 98 -30.93 -9.96 9.50
CA THR A 98 -30.14 -10.09 8.26
C THR A 98 -28.74 -10.61 8.58
N LYS A 99 -28.31 -11.66 7.88
CA LYS A 99 -26.94 -12.19 7.94
C LYS A 99 -26.26 -11.87 6.61
N PHE A 100 -25.28 -10.98 6.61
CA PHE A 100 -24.40 -10.78 5.46
C PHE A 100 -23.29 -11.82 5.53
N VAL A 101 -23.45 -12.92 4.81
CA VAL A 101 -22.40 -13.93 4.63
C VAL A 101 -22.11 -14.04 3.15
N TYR A 102 -20.90 -13.64 2.77
CA TYR A 102 -20.30 -14.00 1.50
C TYR A 102 -19.10 -14.89 1.77
N ALA A 103 -19.24 -16.19 1.47
CA ALA A 103 -18.18 -17.17 1.68
C ALA A 103 -17.80 -17.79 0.33
N ILE A 104 -16.79 -17.22 -0.32
CA ILE A 104 -16.13 -17.87 -1.44
C ILE A 104 -14.96 -18.69 -0.91
N ASN A 105 -15.02 -20.01 -1.07
CA ASN A 105 -13.89 -20.88 -0.76
C ASN A 105 -12.98 -20.96 -1.99
N LEU A 106 -11.90 -20.18 -1.99
CA LEU A 106 -10.96 -20.12 -3.10
C LEU A 106 -10.20 -21.43 -3.31
N SER A 107 -10.01 -22.25 -2.27
CA SER A 107 -9.32 -23.54 -2.38
C SER A 107 -10.12 -24.59 -3.16
N VAL A 108 -11.44 -24.44 -3.27
CA VAL A 108 -12.31 -25.33 -4.08
C VAL A 108 -12.87 -24.64 -5.33
N CYS A 109 -12.56 -23.36 -5.54
CA CYS A 109 -13.03 -22.62 -6.69
C CYS A 109 -12.37 -23.18 -7.96
N ASN A 110 -13.19 -23.53 -8.95
CA ASN A 110 -12.74 -24.04 -10.25
C ASN A 110 -13.18 -23.13 -11.41
N GLY A 111 -13.61 -21.91 -11.11
CA GLY A 111 -13.97 -20.90 -12.12
C GLY A 111 -15.31 -21.13 -12.83
N ASN A 112 -16.16 -22.05 -12.34
CA ASN A 112 -17.43 -22.35 -13.01
C ASN A 112 -18.57 -21.34 -12.79
N GLY A 113 -18.36 -20.30 -11.97
CA GLY A 113 -19.36 -19.26 -11.71
C GLY A 113 -20.59 -19.69 -10.90
N LYS A 114 -20.66 -20.93 -10.38
CA LYS A 114 -21.83 -21.39 -9.61
C LYS A 114 -22.06 -20.62 -8.32
N CYS A 115 -21.00 -20.05 -7.73
CA CYS A 115 -21.11 -19.15 -6.59
C CYS A 115 -21.86 -17.85 -6.97
N VAL A 116 -21.67 -17.34 -8.18
CA VAL A 116 -22.39 -16.16 -8.70
C VAL A 116 -23.86 -16.51 -8.95
N GLU A 117 -24.14 -17.66 -9.56
CA GLU A 117 -25.52 -18.14 -9.76
C GLU A 117 -26.29 -18.31 -8.44
N ALA A 118 -25.64 -18.89 -7.42
CA ALA A 118 -26.22 -19.02 -6.08
C ALA A 118 -26.46 -17.64 -5.45
N CYS A 119 -25.48 -16.72 -5.57
CA CYS A 119 -25.61 -15.36 -5.10
C CYS A 119 -26.82 -14.63 -5.71
N HIS A 120 -27.05 -14.77 -7.03
CA HIS A 120 -28.23 -14.21 -7.69
C HIS A 120 -29.55 -14.79 -7.19
N LYS A 121 -29.58 -16.05 -6.76
CA LYS A 121 -30.78 -16.68 -6.20
C LYS A 121 -31.05 -16.20 -4.79
N GLU A 122 -30.02 -16.18 -3.96
CA GLU A 122 -30.11 -16.02 -2.50
C GLU A 122 -30.07 -14.55 -2.05
N ASN A 123 -29.44 -13.67 -2.82
CA ASN A 123 -29.25 -12.26 -2.45
C ASN A 123 -30.07 -11.33 -3.35
N ASN A 124 -30.12 -10.05 -2.96
CA ASN A 124 -30.90 -9.01 -3.63
C ASN A 124 -30.23 -8.46 -4.91
N HIS A 125 -29.71 -9.35 -5.77
CA HIS A 125 -29.17 -8.97 -7.07
C HIS A 125 -30.30 -8.63 -8.07
N ASP A 126 -29.98 -7.76 -9.03
CA ASP A 126 -30.90 -7.46 -10.12
C ASP A 126 -31.11 -8.68 -11.02
N ARG A 127 -32.32 -9.26 -10.91
CA ARG A 127 -32.72 -10.45 -11.65
C ARG A 127 -33.04 -10.16 -13.12
N ALA A 128 -33.44 -8.93 -13.45
CA ALA A 128 -33.88 -8.59 -14.79
C ALA A 128 -32.70 -8.47 -15.76
N THR A 129 -31.61 -7.85 -15.30
CA THR A 129 -30.38 -7.68 -16.11
C THR A 129 -29.36 -8.78 -15.89
N ASN A 130 -29.57 -9.63 -14.87
CA ASN A 130 -28.65 -10.68 -14.46
C ASN A 130 -27.21 -10.15 -14.25
N GLN A 131 -27.09 -8.94 -13.70
CA GLN A 131 -25.81 -8.31 -13.40
C GLN A 131 -25.25 -8.81 -12.06
N SER A 132 -24.01 -9.30 -12.10
CA SER A 132 -23.25 -9.68 -10.91
C SER A 132 -22.18 -8.64 -10.61
N TYR A 133 -22.06 -8.28 -9.33
CA TYR A 133 -20.94 -7.47 -8.81
C TYR A 133 -19.67 -8.32 -8.58
N ILE A 134 -19.79 -9.65 -8.62
CA ILE A 134 -18.69 -10.60 -8.57
C ILE A 134 -18.34 -10.96 -10.02
N ARG A 135 -17.11 -10.63 -10.45
CA ARG A 135 -16.57 -10.91 -11.78
C ARG A 135 -15.43 -11.90 -11.72
#